data_AF-E9UWV6-F1
#
_entry.id   AF-E9UWV6-F1
#
_cell.length_a   1.000
_cell.length_b   1.000
_cell.length_c   1.000
_cell.angle_alpha   90.00
_cell.angle_beta   90.00
_cell.angle_gamma   90.00
#
_symmetry.space_group_name_H-M   'P 1'
#
loop_
_entity.id
_entity.type
_entity.pdbx_description
1 polymer ?
#
loop_
_entity_poly.entity_id
_entity_poly.type
_entity_poly.pdbx_seq_one_letter_code
_entity_poly.pdbx_strand_id
1 'polypeptide(L)'
;MPIQLGMMARISAIYGIEVDKAAMASIAATAAATQAGRTVAGNLLKLVPGFGTVGGGAINATVAAGFTGAIGAAWSAVCVKLGEGKLRGVNGALDTESIRSLFLDELKNQVSKLKLHAKEK
;
A
#
# COMPACT_ATOMS: atom_id res chain seq x y z
N MET A 1 -0.18 -5.67 11.71
CA MET A 1 0.62 -6.47 10.76
C MET A 1 0.50 -7.98 11.03
N PRO A 2 -0.74 -8.51 11.05
CA PRO A 2 -1.00 -9.84 10.46
C PRO A 2 -1.99 -9.78 9.27
N ILE A 3 -2.88 -8.79 9.28
CA ILE A 3 -4.02 -8.74 8.35
C ILE A 3 -3.63 -8.34 6.92
N GLN A 4 -2.62 -7.46 6.74
CA GLN A 4 -2.12 -7.08 5.41
C GLN A 4 -1.42 -8.26 4.70
N LEU A 5 -0.64 -9.03 5.45
CA LEU A 5 -0.02 -10.25 4.93
C LEU A 5 -1.05 -11.31 4.55
N GLY A 6 -2.09 -11.49 5.37
CA GLY A 6 -3.20 -12.39 5.06
C GLY A 6 -3.95 -11.98 3.79
N MET A 7 -4.20 -10.69 3.60
CA MET A 7 -4.83 -10.16 2.38
C MET A 7 -3.94 -10.40 1.14
N MET A 8 -2.65 -10.08 1.23
CA MET A 8 -1.71 -10.26 0.13
C MET A 8 -1.59 -11.73 -0.28
N ALA A 9 -1.52 -12.64 0.69
CA ALA A 9 -1.47 -14.09 0.46
C ALA A 9 -2.75 -14.64 -0.17
N ARG A 10 -3.93 -14.13 0.22
CA ARG A 10 -5.21 -14.52 -0.41
C ARG A 10 -5.27 -14.07 -1.87
N ILE A 11 -4.83 -12.85 -2.16
CA ILE A 11 -4.81 -12.32 -3.53
C ILE A 11 -3.80 -13.12 -4.38
N SER A 12 -2.59 -13.37 -3.90
CA SER A 12 -1.60 -14.15 -4.66
C SER A 12 -2.08 -15.58 -4.93
N ALA A 13 -2.77 -16.20 -3.97
CA ALA A 13 -3.38 -17.52 -4.14
C ALA A 13 -4.49 -17.54 -5.21
N ILE A 14 -5.33 -16.49 -5.31
CA ILE A 14 -6.35 -16.37 -6.36
C ILE A 14 -5.72 -16.37 -7.76
N TYR A 15 -4.57 -15.72 -7.90
CA TYR A 15 -3.85 -15.62 -9.18
C TYR A 15 -2.89 -16.79 -9.44
N GLY A 16 -2.77 -17.76 -8.52
CA GLY A 16 -1.85 -18.89 -8.66
C GLY A 16 -0.37 -18.48 -8.61
N ILE A 17 -0.04 -17.36 -7.97
CA ILE A 17 1.31 -16.81 -7.91
C ILE A 17 1.94 -17.16 -6.56
N GLU A 18 3.07 -17.88 -6.60
CA GLU A 18 3.91 -18.12 -5.43
C GLU A 18 4.88 -16.94 -5.25
N VAL A 19 4.48 -15.99 -4.41
CA VAL A 19 5.39 -14.94 -3.91
C VAL A 19 5.99 -15.40 -2.60
N ASP A 20 7.31 -15.23 -2.45
CA ASP A 20 8.01 -15.56 -1.21
C ASP A 20 7.44 -14.80 0.01
N LYS A 21 7.38 -15.46 1.17
CA LYS A 21 6.82 -14.86 2.39
C LYS A 21 7.66 -13.69 2.91
N ALA A 22 8.98 -13.75 2.78
CA ALA A 22 9.87 -12.65 3.17
C ALA A 22 9.71 -11.47 2.20
N ALA A 23 9.53 -11.73 0.90
CA ALA A 23 9.17 -10.70 -0.08
C ALA A 23 7.86 -10.00 0.30
N MET A 24 6.79 -10.74 0.56
CA MET A 24 5.51 -10.16 1.01
C MET A 24 5.66 -9.38 2.33
N ALA A 25 6.44 -9.89 3.29
CA ALA A 25 6.71 -9.22 4.55
C ALA A 25 7.46 -7.90 4.38
N SER A 26 8.47 -7.86 3.49
CA SER A 26 9.22 -6.64 3.20
C SER A 26 8.34 -5.53 2.58
N ILE A 27 7.42 -5.95 1.70
CA ILE A 27 6.48 -5.06 1.03
C ILE A 27 5.45 -4.51 2.03
N ALA A 28 4.86 -5.40 2.84
CA ALA A 28 3.93 -5.01 3.89
C ALA A 28 4.60 -4.07 4.92
N ALA A 29 5.85 -4.35 5.33
CA ALA A 29 6.61 -3.50 6.24
C ALA A 29 6.88 -2.11 5.65
N THR A 30 7.17 -2.01 4.35
CA THR A 30 7.37 -0.72 3.68
C THR A 30 6.08 0.10 3.62
N ALA A 31 4.95 -0.55 3.32
CA ALA A 31 3.64 0.09 3.33
C ALA A 31 3.26 0.57 4.74
N ALA A 32 3.55 -0.26 5.75
CA ALA A 32 3.37 0.07 7.17
C ALA A 32 4.18 1.31 7.58
N ALA A 33 5.47 1.34 7.24
CA ALA A 33 6.36 2.46 7.55
C ALA A 33 5.89 3.76 6.89
N THR A 34 5.39 3.67 5.65
CA THR A 34 4.82 4.82 4.93
C THR A 34 3.58 5.37 5.61
N GLN A 35 2.66 4.48 6.03
CA GLN A 35 1.48 4.89 6.81
C GLN A 35 1.86 5.52 8.14
N ALA A 36 2.80 4.90 8.87
CA ALA A 36 3.28 5.39 10.15
C ALA A 36 3.91 6.79 10.01
N GLY A 37 4.80 6.98 9.03
CA GLY A 37 5.43 8.29 8.77
C GLY A 37 4.40 9.38 8.46
N ARG A 38 3.35 9.05 7.69
CA ARG A 38 2.27 10.00 7.39
C ARG A 38 1.40 10.33 8.61
N THR A 39 1.10 9.34 9.44
CA THR A 39 0.39 9.55 10.71
C THR A 39 1.21 10.41 11.66
N VAL A 40 2.52 10.16 11.77
CA VAL A 40 3.44 10.97 12.59
C VAL A 40 3.51 12.40 12.07
N ALA A 41 3.67 12.61 10.77
CA ALA A 41 3.66 13.95 10.17
C ALA A 41 2.31 14.69 10.40
N GLY A 42 1.19 13.97 10.26
CA GLY A 42 -0.14 14.51 10.56
C GLY A 42 -0.33 14.85 12.04
N ASN A 43 0.27 14.08 12.96
CA ASN A 43 0.23 14.37 14.39
C ASN A 43 1.20 15.50 14.78
N LEU A 44 2.34 15.63 14.12
CA LEU A 44 3.26 16.76 14.28
C LEU A 44 2.59 18.08 13.84
N LEU A 45 1.79 18.05 12.78
CA LEU A 45 0.97 19.20 12.34
C LEU A 45 -0.08 19.62 13.39
N LYS A 46 -0.57 18.68 14.22
CA LYS A 46 -1.51 18.98 15.33
C LYS A 46 -0.87 19.71 16.50
N LEU A 47 0.47 19.80 16.57
CA LEU A 47 1.19 20.58 17.58
C LEU A 47 1.17 22.09 17.28
N VAL A 48 0.61 22.51 16.15
CA VAL A 48 0.29 23.92 15.88
C VAL A 48 -1.02 24.28 16.62
N PRO A 49 -0.98 25.14 17.66
CA PRO A 49 -2.16 25.48 18.45
C PRO A 49 -3.19 26.20 17.56
N GLY A 50 -4.42 25.67 17.50
CA GLY A 50 -5.54 26.23 16.73
C GLY A 50 -6.19 25.29 15.70
N PHE A 51 -5.49 24.23 15.25
CA PHE A 51 -6.01 23.30 14.20
C PHE A 51 -6.18 21.84 14.66
N GLY A 52 -5.74 21.48 15.87
CA GLY A 52 -5.27 20.12 16.14
C GLY A 52 -6.27 19.03 16.56
N THR A 53 -7.37 19.35 17.25
CA THR A 53 -8.08 18.32 18.04
C THR A 53 -9.45 17.91 17.51
N VAL A 54 -10.23 18.82 16.92
CA VAL A 54 -11.63 18.53 16.53
C VAL A 54 -11.75 17.96 15.10
N GLY A 55 -10.86 18.35 14.17
CA GLY A 55 -10.84 17.80 12.80
C GLY A 55 -9.97 16.55 12.63
N GLY A 56 -9.06 16.28 13.56
CA GLY A 56 -7.97 15.31 13.38
C GLY A 56 -8.36 13.82 13.42
N GLY A 57 -9.52 13.47 13.99
CA GLY A 57 -9.98 12.08 14.12
C GLY A 57 -10.63 11.55 12.85
N ALA A 58 -11.61 12.28 12.30
CA ALA A 58 -12.32 11.91 11.08
C ALA A 58 -11.42 11.95 9.84
N ILE A 59 -10.50 12.92 9.78
CA ILE A 59 -9.49 13.02 8.71
C ILE A 59 -8.55 11.81 8.77
N ASN A 60 -8.05 11.44 9.96
CA ASN A 60 -7.16 10.29 10.09
C ASN A 60 -7.87 8.95 9.79
N ALA A 61 -9.13 8.79 10.17
CA ALA A 61 -9.90 7.58 9.86
C ALA A 61 -10.12 7.43 8.34
N THR A 62 -10.51 8.51 7.66
CA THR A 62 -10.72 8.51 6.21
C THR A 62 -9.42 8.24 5.46
N VAL A 63 -8.32 8.87 5.89
CA VAL A 63 -6.99 8.63 5.30
C VAL A 63 -6.52 7.19 5.55
N ALA A 64 -6.73 6.63 6.75
CA ALA A 64 -6.35 5.25 7.07
C ALA A 64 -7.16 4.22 6.26
N ALA A 65 -8.48 4.42 6.13
CA ALA A 65 -9.35 3.57 5.32
C ALA A 65 -8.98 3.63 3.84
N GLY A 66 -8.78 4.84 3.31
CA GLY A 66 -8.33 5.07 1.95
C GLY A 66 -6.97 4.44 1.65
N PHE A 67 -6.01 4.57 2.57
CA PHE A 67 -4.69 3.98 2.42
C PHE A 67 -4.73 2.44 2.46
N THR A 68 -5.57 1.86 3.31
CA THR A 68 -5.77 0.40 3.35
C THR A 68 -6.34 -0.11 2.02
N GLY A 69 -7.33 0.60 1.47
CA GLY A 69 -7.87 0.31 0.13
C GLY A 69 -6.82 0.44 -0.97
N ALA A 70 -5.97 1.48 -0.90
CA ALA A 70 -4.89 1.70 -1.86
C ALA A 70 -3.86 0.57 -1.86
N ILE A 71 -3.48 0.04 -0.69
CA ILE A 71 -2.57 -1.11 -0.57
C ILE A 71 -3.18 -2.35 -1.23
N GLY A 72 -4.46 -2.63 -0.99
CA GLY A 72 -5.15 -3.77 -1.60
C GLY A 72 -5.24 -3.66 -3.12
N ALA A 73 -5.62 -2.48 -3.62
CA ALA A 73 -5.69 -2.21 -5.05
C ALA A 73 -4.31 -2.30 -5.73
N ALA A 74 -3.26 -1.79 -5.06
CA ALA A 74 -1.90 -1.85 -5.56
C ALA A 74 -1.40 -3.30 -5.67
N TRP A 75 -1.64 -4.11 -4.63
CA TRP A 75 -1.27 -5.52 -4.66
C TRP A 75 -2.04 -6.32 -5.71
N SER A 76 -3.34 -6.05 -5.89
CA SER A 76 -4.13 -6.67 -6.96
C SER A 76 -3.56 -6.38 -8.34
N ALA A 77 -3.14 -5.15 -8.62
CA ALA A 77 -2.56 -4.80 -9.91
C ALA A 77 -1.20 -5.49 -10.14
N VAL A 78 -0.40 -5.65 -9.08
CA VAL A 78 0.84 -6.44 -9.13
C VAL A 78 0.53 -7.90 -9.48
N CYS A 79 -0.46 -8.50 -8.82
CA CYS A 79 -0.89 -9.87 -9.14
C CYS A 79 -1.44 -10.03 -10.56
N VAL A 80 -2.20 -9.05 -11.09
CA VAL A 80 -2.63 -9.06 -12.50
C VAL A 80 -1.44 -9.03 -13.44
N LYS A 81 -0.48 -8.11 -13.23
CA LYS A 81 0.73 -8.00 -14.07
C LYS A 81 1.60 -9.26 -14.01
N LEU A 82 1.67 -9.92 -12.84
CA LEU A 82 2.33 -11.20 -12.66
C LEU A 82 1.61 -12.32 -13.42
N GLY A 83 0.28 -12.40 -13.31
CA GLY A 83 -0.54 -13.41 -13.98
C GLY A 83 -0.60 -13.27 -15.52
N GLU A 84 -0.47 -12.04 -16.03
CA GLU A 84 -0.34 -11.77 -17.47
C GLU A 84 1.05 -12.14 -18.04
N GLY A 85 1.97 -12.64 -17.20
CA GLY A 85 3.33 -12.99 -17.61
C GLY A 85 4.20 -11.77 -17.94
N LYS A 86 3.74 -10.54 -17.64
CA LYS A 86 4.49 -9.29 -17.85
C LYS A 86 5.69 -9.15 -16.91
N LEU A 87 5.76 -10.01 -15.90
CA LEU A 87 6.80 -10.02 -14.88
C LEU A 87 7.43 -11.42 -14.80
N ARG A 88 8.23 -11.75 -15.82
CA ARG A 88 9.14 -12.88 -15.77
C ARG A 88 10.53 -12.29 -15.52
N GLY A 89 11.10 -12.56 -14.35
CA GLY A 89 12.47 -12.15 -14.05
C GLY A 89 13.47 -12.81 -14.99
N VAL A 90 14.72 -12.33 -14.98
CA VAL A 90 15.81 -12.65 -15.92
C VAL A 90 16.15 -14.15 -16.02
N ASN A 91 15.60 -15.03 -15.17
CA ASN A 91 15.75 -16.50 -15.26
C ASN A 91 14.44 -17.28 -14.98
N GLY A 92 13.27 -16.66 -15.13
CA GLY A 92 11.98 -17.28 -14.77
C GLY A 92 11.66 -17.29 -13.28
N ALA A 93 12.58 -16.84 -12.41
CA ALA A 93 12.31 -16.55 -11.01
C ALA A 93 11.76 -15.12 -10.84
N LEU A 94 10.75 -14.97 -9.99
CA LEU A 94 10.19 -13.67 -9.62
C LEU A 94 11.21 -12.86 -8.82
N ASP A 95 11.74 -11.80 -9.41
CA ASP A 95 12.66 -10.91 -8.72
C ASP A 95 11.90 -10.06 -7.68
N THR A 96 12.30 -10.20 -6.41
CA THR A 96 11.61 -9.58 -5.28
C THR A 96 11.68 -8.05 -5.35
N GLU A 97 12.77 -7.50 -5.87
CA GLU A 97 12.95 -6.05 -6.00
C GLU A 97 12.06 -5.48 -7.12
N SER A 98 11.87 -6.23 -8.20
CA SER A 98 10.92 -5.92 -9.27
C SER A 98 9.47 -5.94 -8.76
N ILE A 99 9.07 -6.94 -7.96
CA ILE A 99 7.73 -6.97 -7.34
C ILE A 99 7.54 -5.78 -6.40
N ARG A 100 8.56 -5.47 -5.60
CA ARG A 100 8.54 -4.36 -4.65
C ARG A 100 8.39 -3.02 -5.35
N SER A 101 9.22 -2.74 -6.36
CA SER A 101 9.18 -1.48 -7.10
C SER A 101 7.82 -1.27 -7.78
N LEU A 102 7.27 -2.31 -8.41
CA LEU A 102 5.94 -2.25 -9.04
C LEU A 102 4.82 -2.05 -8.03
N PHE A 103 4.91 -2.71 -6.87
CA PHE A 103 3.98 -2.45 -5.78
C PHE A 103 4.06 -0.99 -5.32
N LEU A 104 5.27 -0.44 -5.15
CA LEU A 104 5.46 0.94 -4.70
C LEU A 104 4.97 1.95 -5.73
N ASP A 105 5.20 1.69 -7.01
CA ASP A 105 4.70 2.53 -8.10
C ASP A 105 3.17 2.52 -8.15
N GLU A 106 2.55 1.34 -8.05
CA GLU A 106 1.10 1.26 -8.02
C GLU A 106 0.53 1.85 -6.74
N LEU A 107 1.15 1.64 -5.59
CA LEU A 107 0.74 2.25 -4.33
C LEU A 107 0.81 3.78 -4.42
N LYS A 108 1.87 4.33 -5.01
CA LYS A 108 2.00 5.77 -5.25
C LYS A 108 0.90 6.29 -6.18
N ASN A 109 0.56 5.54 -7.23
CA ASN A 109 -0.52 5.85 -8.15
C ASN A 109 -1.88 5.89 -7.41
N GLN A 110 -2.19 4.84 -6.63
CA GLN A 110 -3.43 4.74 -5.85
C GLN A 110 -3.53 5.84 -4.79
N VAL A 111 -2.45 6.12 -4.06
CA VAL A 111 -2.41 7.21 -3.07
C VAL A 111 -2.57 8.58 -3.72
N SER A 112 -2.06 8.78 -4.94
CA SER A 112 -2.22 10.04 -5.69
C SER A 112 -3.68 10.23 -6.14
N LYS A 113 -4.35 9.17 -6.61
CA LYS A 113 -5.79 9.18 -6.92
C LYS A 113 -6.63 9.53 -5.69
N LEU A 114 -6.27 8.98 -4.54
CA LEU A 114 -6.90 9.31 -3.26
C LEU A 114 -6.77 10.79 -2.87
N LYS A 115 -5.61 11.42 -3.14
CA LYS A 115 -5.41 12.87 -2.91
C LYS A 115 -6.26 13.73 -3.84
N LEU A 116 -6.48 13.32 -5.08
CA LEU A 116 -7.29 14.04 -6.06
C LEU A 116 -8.77 14.05 -5.65
N HIS A 117 -9.31 12.88 -5.30
CA HIS A 117 -10.71 12.73 -4.90
C HIS A 117 -11.03 13.40 -3.54
N ALA A 118 -10.02 13.57 -2.67
CA ALA A 118 -10.17 14.31 -1.42
C ALA A 118 -10.14 15.84 -1.59
N LYS A 119 -9.76 16.35 -2.76
CA LYS A 119 -9.69 17.81 -3.05
C LYS A 119 -10.94 18.34 -3.76
N GLU A 120 -11.78 17.45 -4.26
CA GLU A 120 -13.03 17.75 -4.98
C GLU A 120 -14.28 17.72 -4.07
N LYS A 121 -14.09 17.53 -2.76
CA LYS A 121 -15.13 17.51 -1.72
C LYS A 121 -14.85 18.58 -0.69
#